data_AF-A0A521HZA3-F1
#
_entry.id   AF-A0A521HZA3-F1
#
_cell.length_a   1.000
_cell.length_b   1.000
_cell.length_c   1.000
_cell.angle_alpha   90.00
_cell.angle_beta   90.00
_cell.angle_gamma   90.00
#
_symmetry.space_group_name_H-M   'P 1'
#
loop_
_entity.id
_entity.type
_entity.pdbx_description
1 polymer ?
#
loop_
_entity_poly.entity_id
_entity_poly.type
_entity_poly.pdbx_seq_one_letter_code
_entity_poly.pdbx_strand_id
1 'polypeptide(L)'
;MSLEIAGSARDSLGVPRVIRAGQMGVGAICANQSVSNRKMFWRFVALNAARYSVFEIEPLRRDLNAAEIPHDLVAWQPEEEELDLTSVRSSIRIATRDEMLDRERMLVMALQEATYVDGRYTDHADPNTPFLVVGIIKSQRARFLSGRPLQVLYELEVGQRTPAFLILSSGRRWRDMRIVTFYARLTSPALVGPGGGLARVEMSEQHFVNTAQRDFTLCDRIATQLCELRTRGVSYARGAVTLEPIRQIERELHLIFRDTRMIALDALHLLQA
;
A
#
# COMPACT_ATOMS: atom_id res chain seq x y z
N MET A 1 -6.83 -3.72 3.36
CA MET A 1 -8.29 -3.65 3.08
C MET A 1 -8.93 -2.91 4.25
N SER A 2 -9.72 -1.85 4.01
CA SER A 2 -10.34 -1.03 5.06
C SER A 2 -11.85 -1.34 5.17
N LEU A 3 -12.32 -1.70 6.37
CA LEU A 3 -13.74 -1.65 6.71
C LEU A 3 -14.01 -0.29 7.35
N GLU A 4 -14.87 0.53 6.73
CA GLU A 4 -15.22 1.87 7.19
C GLU A 4 -16.57 1.85 7.92
N ILE A 5 -16.63 2.45 9.11
CA ILE A 5 -17.88 2.63 9.86
C ILE A 5 -17.99 4.09 10.27
N ALA A 6 -19.15 4.70 10.03
CA ALA A 6 -19.42 6.10 10.35
C ALA A 6 -20.39 6.20 11.54
N GLY A 7 -20.10 7.13 12.45
CA GLY A 7 -20.95 7.52 13.56
C GLY A 7 -20.98 9.04 13.73
N SER A 8 -21.90 9.55 14.56
CA SER A 8 -22.04 11.00 14.79
C SER A 8 -22.19 11.35 16.27
N ALA A 9 -21.54 12.43 16.70
CA ALA A 9 -21.72 13.07 18.00
C ALA A 9 -22.24 14.50 17.82
N ARG A 10 -22.75 15.14 18.87
CA ARG A 10 -23.11 16.57 18.89
C ARG A 10 -22.26 17.28 19.94
N ASP A 11 -21.79 18.49 19.64
CA ASP A 11 -21.16 19.35 20.64
C ASP A 11 -22.20 20.13 21.44
N SER A 12 -21.73 20.95 22.40
CA SER A 12 -22.56 21.83 23.23
C SER A 12 -23.35 22.88 22.42
N LEU A 13 -22.99 23.09 21.15
CA LEU A 13 -23.68 23.98 20.22
C LEU A 13 -24.72 23.23 19.36
N GLY A 14 -24.88 21.91 19.56
CA GLY A 14 -25.86 21.07 18.88
C GLY A 14 -25.50 20.68 17.46
N VAL A 15 -24.26 20.97 17.01
CA VAL A 15 -23.82 20.69 15.63
C VAL A 15 -23.42 19.22 15.50
N PRO A 16 -23.96 18.46 14.53
CA PRO A 16 -23.56 17.09 14.30
C PRO A 16 -22.13 17.03 13.74
N ARG A 17 -21.26 16.28 14.43
CA ARG A 17 -19.90 15.94 14.03
C ARG A 17 -19.84 14.48 13.60
N VAL A 18 -19.05 14.17 12.58
CA VAL A 18 -18.98 12.82 11.99
C VAL A 18 -17.61 12.21 12.26
N ILE A 19 -17.63 11.00 12.81
CA ILE A 19 -16.43 10.18 13.02
C ILE A 19 -16.53 8.97 12.11
N ARG A 20 -15.43 8.65 11.43
CA ARG A 20 -15.27 7.39 10.72
C ARG A 20 -14.12 6.61 11.31
N ALA A 21 -14.37 5.35 11.63
CA ALA A 21 -13.33 4.43 12.04
C ALA A 21 -13.01 3.47 10.89
N GLY A 22 -11.73 3.19 10.72
CA GLY A 22 -11.20 2.12 9.89
C GLY A 22 -9.98 1.53 10.55
N GLN A 23 -9.71 0.26 10.25
CA GLN A 23 -8.46 -0.38 10.64
C GLN A 23 -7.57 -0.54 9.42
N MET A 24 -6.30 -0.29 9.66
CA MET A 24 -5.23 -0.47 8.71
C MET A 24 -4.16 -1.34 9.35
N GLY A 25 -3.39 -1.98 8.49
CA GLY A 25 -2.29 -2.80 8.93
C GLY A 25 -1.23 -2.84 7.86
N VAL A 26 0.01 -2.83 8.29
CA VAL A 26 1.17 -3.05 7.45
C VAL A 26 1.92 -4.24 8.00
N GLY A 27 2.52 -5.02 7.11
CA GLY A 27 3.27 -6.18 7.54
C GLY A 27 4.35 -6.56 6.56
N ALA A 28 5.35 -7.23 7.11
CA ALA A 28 6.42 -7.82 6.36
C ALA A 28 6.67 -9.24 6.88
N ILE A 29 6.95 -10.14 5.95
CA ILE A 29 7.39 -11.50 6.26
C ILE A 29 8.64 -11.79 5.46
N CYS A 30 9.59 -12.49 6.06
CA CYS A 30 10.74 -13.01 5.32
C CYS A 30 10.28 -14.16 4.41
N ALA A 31 10.59 -14.07 3.11
CA ALA A 31 10.29 -15.13 2.17
C ALA A 31 11.29 -16.31 2.27
N ASN A 32 12.44 -16.12 2.92
CA ASN A 32 13.46 -17.15 3.08
C ASN A 32 13.16 -18.03 4.29
N GLN A 33 12.75 -19.28 4.04
CA GLN A 33 12.34 -20.23 5.09
C GLN A 33 13.50 -20.65 6.01
N SER A 34 14.77 -20.42 5.62
CA SER A 34 15.95 -20.79 6.43
C SER A 34 16.32 -19.74 7.47
N VAL A 35 15.82 -18.51 7.34
CA VAL A 35 15.94 -17.47 8.37
C VAL A 35 14.64 -17.53 9.17
N SER A 36 14.75 -17.65 10.51
CA SER A 36 13.64 -17.65 11.46
C SER A 36 12.46 -16.82 10.95
N ASN A 37 11.22 -17.36 11.01
CA ASN A 37 9.94 -16.74 10.62
C ASN A 37 9.75 -15.32 11.18
N ARG A 38 10.50 -14.35 10.66
CA ARG A 38 10.47 -12.96 11.09
C ARG A 38 9.25 -12.35 10.43
N LYS A 39 8.20 -12.21 11.23
CA LYS A 39 7.00 -11.48 10.88
C LYS A 39 6.97 -10.20 11.68
N MET A 40 6.78 -9.07 11.00
CA MET A 40 6.52 -7.79 11.65
C MET A 40 5.19 -7.29 11.15
N PHE A 41 4.27 -7.02 12.07
CA PHE A 41 2.95 -6.49 11.76
C PHE A 41 2.69 -5.27 12.64
N TRP A 42 2.24 -4.19 12.04
CA TRP A 42 1.69 -3.06 12.75
C TRP A 42 0.22 -2.95 12.38
N ARG A 43 -0.63 -2.85 13.39
CA ARG A 43 -2.05 -2.50 13.26
C ARG A 43 -2.22 -1.10 13.80
N PHE A 44 -2.98 -0.29 13.08
CA PHE A 44 -3.36 1.05 13.49
C PHE A 44 -4.80 1.30 13.13
N VAL A 45 -5.47 2.06 13.99
CA VAL A 45 -6.83 2.52 13.75
C VAL A 45 -6.74 3.92 13.18
N ALA A 46 -7.29 4.11 11.97
CA ALA A 46 -7.59 5.45 11.48
C ALA A 46 -8.98 5.88 11.93
N LEU A 47 -9.00 6.92 12.75
CA LEU A 47 -10.20 7.67 13.08
C LEU A 47 -10.15 8.97 12.31
N ASN A 48 -11.12 9.18 11.42
CA ASN A 48 -11.31 10.43 10.72
C ASN A 48 -12.45 11.22 11.36
N ALA A 49 -12.11 12.37 11.92
CA ALA A 49 -13.02 13.23 12.64
C ALA A 49 -13.24 14.51 11.83
N ALA A 50 -14.22 14.47 10.92
CA ALA A 50 -14.53 15.61 10.07
C ALA A 50 -15.13 16.74 10.92
N ARG A 51 -14.64 17.97 10.69
CA ARG A 51 -15.01 19.20 11.43
C ARG A 51 -14.54 19.26 12.88
N TYR A 52 -13.58 18.43 13.25
CA TYR A 52 -12.81 18.64 14.46
C TYR A 52 -11.50 19.32 14.07
N SER A 53 -11.10 20.32 14.85
CA SER A 53 -9.77 20.89 14.77
C SER A 53 -8.73 19.90 15.29
N VAL A 54 -7.47 20.07 14.86
CA VAL A 54 -6.34 19.28 15.39
C VAL A 54 -6.26 19.37 16.92
N PHE A 55 -6.57 20.53 17.50
CA PHE A 55 -6.54 20.75 18.95
C PHE A 55 -7.62 19.96 19.71
N GLU A 56 -8.80 19.77 19.13
CA GLU A 56 -9.88 18.97 19.74
C GLU A 56 -9.61 17.47 19.64
N ILE A 57 -8.82 17.07 18.65
CA ILE A 57 -8.45 15.69 18.38
C ILE A 57 -7.27 15.21 19.22
N GLU A 58 -6.32 16.09 19.51
CA GLU A 58 -5.06 15.72 20.15
C GLU A 58 -5.24 15.06 21.55
N PRO A 59 -6.16 15.53 22.42
CA PRO A 59 -6.50 14.83 23.66
C PRO A 59 -7.07 13.43 23.41
N LEU A 60 -8.03 13.30 22.48
CA LEU A 60 -8.60 12.00 22.10
C LEU A 60 -7.51 11.04 21.60
N ARG A 61 -6.58 11.52 20.78
CA ARG A 61 -5.44 10.74 20.30
C ARG A 61 -4.58 10.23 21.47
N ARG A 62 -4.33 11.07 22.47
CA ARG A 62 -3.57 10.70 23.67
C ARG A 62 -4.29 9.64 24.50
N ASP A 63 -5.58 9.82 24.74
CA ASP A 63 -6.39 8.91 25.57
C ASP A 63 -6.54 7.54 24.91
N LEU A 64 -6.75 7.54 23.59
CA LEU A 64 -6.77 6.32 22.78
C LEU A 64 -5.41 5.60 22.79
N ASN A 65 -4.30 6.32 22.60
CA ASN A 65 -2.96 5.72 22.66
C ASN A 65 -2.60 5.18 24.05
N ALA A 66 -3.14 5.78 25.12
CA ALA A 66 -2.96 5.31 26.49
C ALA A 66 -3.72 4.01 26.77
N ALA A 67 -4.78 3.70 26.01
CA ALA A 67 -5.57 2.47 26.13
C ALA A 67 -4.88 1.21 25.53
N GLU A 68 -3.55 1.22 25.37
CA GLU A 68 -2.70 0.13 24.84
C GLU A 68 -3.07 -0.38 23.43
N ILE A 69 -3.80 0.43 22.65
CA ILE A 69 -4.06 0.19 21.23
C ILE A 69 -3.46 1.37 20.47
N PRO A 70 -2.47 1.17 19.58
CA PRO A 70 -1.98 2.27 18.75
C PRO A 70 -3.10 2.78 17.84
N HIS A 71 -3.59 3.99 18.11
CA HIS A 71 -4.60 4.66 17.31
C HIS A 71 -3.92 5.79 16.53
N ASP A 72 -3.71 5.60 15.22
CA ASP A 72 -3.27 6.67 14.33
C ASP A 72 -4.49 7.50 13.93
N LEU A 73 -4.85 8.45 14.79
CA LEU A 73 -5.97 9.34 14.53
C LEU A 73 -5.61 10.31 13.39
N VAL A 74 -6.30 10.17 12.26
CA VAL A 74 -6.13 11.04 11.08
C VAL A 74 -7.18 12.15 11.15
N ALA A 75 -6.80 13.27 11.76
CA ALA A 75 -7.59 14.48 11.75
C ALA A 75 -7.78 14.99 10.32
N TRP A 76 -9.01 15.36 9.97
CA TRP A 76 -9.26 16.10 8.74
C TRP A 76 -10.21 17.26 9.03
N GLN A 77 -9.68 18.46 8.85
CA GLN A 77 -10.46 19.69 8.90
C GLN A 77 -10.77 20.09 7.45
N PRO A 78 -12.03 20.08 7.01
CA PRO A 78 -12.39 20.73 5.75
C PRO A 78 -12.02 22.21 5.80
N GLU A 79 -11.50 22.75 4.71
CA GLU A 79 -11.61 24.20 4.45
C GLU A 79 -13.10 24.52 4.29
N GLU A 80 -13.54 25.68 4.80
CA GLU A 80 -14.94 26.02 5.13
C GLU A 80 -15.97 25.87 3.98
N GLU A 81 -15.57 25.63 2.73
CA GLU A 81 -16.45 25.58 1.56
C GLU A 81 -16.78 24.16 1.02
N GLU A 82 -16.14 23.08 1.47
CA GLU A 82 -16.46 21.72 0.95
C GLU A 82 -17.35 20.90 1.89
N LEU A 83 -18.66 21.08 1.70
CA LEU A 83 -19.73 20.31 2.35
C LEU A 83 -20.23 19.12 1.50
N ASP A 84 -19.62 18.85 0.34
CA ASP A 84 -19.93 17.67 -0.46
C ASP A 84 -19.38 16.40 0.20
N LEU A 85 -20.29 15.52 0.63
CA LEU A 85 -19.97 14.22 1.21
C LEU A 85 -19.08 13.35 0.31
N THR A 86 -19.11 13.56 -1.01
CA THR A 86 -18.27 12.84 -1.97
C THR A 86 -16.82 13.35 -1.94
N SER A 87 -16.61 14.67 -1.94
CA SER A 87 -15.28 15.25 -1.74
C SER A 87 -14.68 14.83 -0.39
N VAL A 88 -15.46 14.95 0.69
CA VAL A 88 -15.05 14.49 2.04
C VAL A 88 -14.62 13.02 2.00
N ARG A 89 -15.41 12.14 1.37
CA ARG A 89 -15.05 10.71 1.23
C ARG A 89 -13.73 10.51 0.49
N SER A 90 -13.51 11.24 -0.60
CA SER A 90 -12.28 11.15 -1.38
C SER A 90 -11.06 11.58 -0.57
N SER A 91 -11.15 12.73 0.11
CA SER A 91 -10.08 13.29 0.94
C SER A 91 -9.72 12.39 2.12
N ILE A 92 -10.72 11.85 2.83
CA ILE A 92 -10.50 10.88 3.91
C ILE A 92 -9.75 9.65 3.41
N ARG A 93 -10.18 9.10 2.27
CA ARG A 93 -9.53 7.93 1.66
C ARG A 93 -8.09 8.22 1.26
N ILE A 94 -7.81 9.42 0.74
CA ILE A 94 -6.46 9.85 0.40
C ILE A 94 -5.60 9.92 1.67
N ALA A 95 -6.06 10.61 2.72
CA ALA A 95 -5.29 10.77 3.95
C ALA A 95 -5.01 9.42 4.64
N THR A 96 -6.02 8.55 4.71
CA THR A 96 -5.91 7.18 5.24
C THR A 96 -4.87 6.37 4.45
N ARG A 97 -4.89 6.48 3.11
CA ARG A 97 -3.91 5.80 2.26
C ARG A 97 -2.50 6.35 2.47
N ASP A 98 -2.35 7.67 2.56
CA ASP A 98 -1.04 8.30 2.72
C ASP A 98 -0.40 7.88 4.05
N GLU A 99 -1.17 7.83 5.15
CA GLU A 99 -0.69 7.28 6.43
C GLU A 99 -0.26 5.82 6.30
N MET A 100 -1.04 4.98 5.62
CA MET A 100 -0.68 3.57 5.39
C MET A 100 0.66 3.45 4.65
N LEU A 101 0.85 4.22 3.58
CA LEU A 101 2.09 4.23 2.80
C LEU A 101 3.28 4.68 3.65
N ASP A 102 3.08 5.60 4.59
CA ASP A 102 4.12 6.07 5.50
C ASP A 102 4.58 4.96 6.44
N ARG A 103 3.62 4.19 6.97
CA ARG A 103 3.91 3.03 7.81
C ARG A 103 4.60 1.91 7.02
N GLU A 104 4.18 1.65 5.78
CA GLU A 104 4.84 0.68 4.90
C GLU A 104 6.30 1.11 4.65
N ARG A 105 6.54 2.38 4.32
CA ARG A 105 7.88 2.93 4.15
C ARG A 105 8.72 2.82 5.42
N MET A 106 8.19 3.21 6.58
CA MET A 106 8.90 3.08 7.85
C MET A 106 9.31 1.64 8.13
N LEU A 107 8.43 0.68 7.85
CA LEU A 107 8.71 -0.75 7.99
C LEU A 107 9.83 -1.20 7.03
N VAL A 108 9.78 -0.80 5.76
CA VAL A 108 10.82 -1.10 4.77
C VAL A 108 12.18 -0.53 5.20
N MET A 109 12.20 0.71 5.69
CA MET A 109 13.42 1.35 6.20
C MET A 109 13.95 0.68 7.47
N ALA A 110 13.07 0.17 8.35
CA ALA A 110 13.46 -0.54 9.56
C ALA A 110 13.99 -1.96 9.29
N LEU A 111 13.53 -2.59 8.21
CA LEU A 111 14.02 -3.90 7.78
C LEU A 111 15.48 -3.84 7.31
N GLN A 112 15.83 -2.81 6.52
CA GLN A 112 17.15 -2.66 5.88
C GLN A 112 17.58 -3.86 5.01
N GLU A 113 16.59 -4.57 4.45
CA GLU A 113 16.78 -5.79 3.66
C GLU A 113 16.17 -5.65 2.26
N ALA A 114 16.60 -6.51 1.33
CA ALA A 114 16.00 -6.57 0.00
C ALA A 114 14.50 -6.93 0.09
N THR A 115 13.63 -6.04 -0.39
CA THR A 115 12.19 -6.11 -0.09
C THR A 115 11.32 -5.95 -1.34
N TYR A 116 10.33 -6.83 -1.48
CA TYR A 116 9.21 -6.67 -2.42
C TYR A 116 8.06 -5.94 -1.75
N VAL A 117 7.52 -4.91 -2.40
CA VAL A 117 6.44 -4.08 -1.86
C VAL A 117 5.24 -4.06 -2.80
N ASP A 118 4.02 -4.08 -2.25
CA ASP A 118 2.79 -3.95 -3.05
C ASP A 118 2.57 -2.48 -3.39
N GLY A 119 2.61 -2.13 -4.67
CA GLY A 119 2.51 -0.75 -5.14
C GLY A 119 3.81 -0.20 -5.75
N ARG A 120 3.87 1.13 -5.88
CA ARG A 120 4.96 1.81 -6.61
C ARG A 120 6.20 1.87 -5.75
N TYR A 121 7.38 1.76 -6.36
CA TYR A 121 8.65 1.92 -5.65
C TYR A 121 8.69 3.22 -4.81
N THR A 122 8.25 4.32 -5.42
CA THR A 122 8.31 5.68 -4.83
C THR A 122 7.40 5.89 -3.63
N ASP A 123 6.44 4.99 -3.41
CA ASP A 123 5.57 5.06 -2.24
C ASP A 123 6.30 4.51 -1.00
N HIS A 124 7.33 3.67 -1.19
CA HIS A 124 7.94 2.84 -0.15
C HIS A 124 9.41 3.15 0.14
N ALA A 125 10.13 3.79 -0.78
CA ALA A 125 11.57 3.98 -0.67
C ALA A 125 12.07 5.29 -1.29
N ASP A 126 13.19 5.76 -0.77
CA ASP A 126 13.88 6.98 -1.23
C ASP A 126 14.88 6.66 -2.35
N PRO A 127 15.23 7.62 -3.22
CA PRO A 127 16.22 7.39 -4.28
C PRO A 127 17.54 6.79 -3.80
N ASN A 128 17.99 7.23 -2.62
CA ASN A 128 19.26 6.88 -1.99
C ASN A 128 19.18 5.64 -1.08
N THR A 129 18.09 4.88 -1.10
CA THR A 129 17.95 3.68 -0.25
C THR A 129 19.09 2.70 -0.58
N PRO A 130 19.91 2.29 0.41
CA PRO A 130 21.15 1.53 0.13
C PRO A 130 20.90 0.05 -0.18
N PHE A 131 19.70 -0.46 0.09
CA PHE A 131 19.27 -1.83 -0.19
C PHE A 131 18.20 -1.87 -1.29
N LEU A 132 17.99 -3.05 -1.87
CA LEU A 132 17.06 -3.23 -2.99
C LEU A 132 15.61 -3.16 -2.51
N VAL A 133 14.82 -2.24 -3.06
CA VAL A 133 13.36 -2.24 -2.90
C VAL A 133 12.73 -2.36 -4.28
N VAL A 134 11.79 -3.30 -4.41
CA VAL A 134 11.12 -3.62 -5.67
C VAL A 134 9.62 -3.42 -5.52
N GLY A 135 9.09 -2.39 -6.20
CA GLY A 135 7.66 -2.12 -6.28
C GLY A 135 6.97 -3.04 -7.28
N ILE A 136 5.82 -3.57 -6.89
CA ILE A 136 5.00 -4.48 -7.69
C ILE A 136 3.62 -3.87 -7.91
N ILE A 137 3.35 -3.44 -9.13
CA ILE A 137 2.10 -2.79 -9.50
C ILE A 137 1.26 -3.75 -10.34
N LYS A 138 0.14 -4.18 -9.75
CA LYS A 138 -0.81 -5.13 -10.35
C LYS A 138 -1.81 -4.44 -11.30
N SER A 139 -2.00 -3.13 -11.16
CA SER A 139 -2.95 -2.35 -11.96
C SER A 139 -2.26 -1.62 -13.11
N GLN A 140 -2.65 -1.91 -14.35
CA GLN A 140 -2.08 -1.29 -15.54
C GLN A 140 -2.86 -0.05 -16.02
N ARG A 141 -3.23 0.84 -15.08
CA ARG A 141 -3.99 2.06 -15.41
C ARG A 141 -3.15 3.09 -16.17
N ALA A 142 -1.86 3.21 -15.82
CA ALA A 142 -0.93 4.07 -16.53
C ALA A 142 -0.41 3.34 -17.77
N ARG A 143 -0.50 3.98 -18.94
CA ARG A 143 0.01 3.44 -20.20
C ARG A 143 1.39 4.02 -20.48
N PHE A 144 2.43 3.22 -20.27
CA PHE A 144 3.81 3.60 -20.60
C PHE A 144 4.30 3.03 -21.93
N LEU A 145 3.58 2.05 -22.47
CA LEU A 145 3.89 1.40 -23.75
C LEU A 145 2.79 1.73 -24.76
N SER A 146 3.17 1.95 -26.01
CA SER A 146 2.28 2.18 -27.14
C SER A 146 2.75 1.38 -28.35
N GLY A 147 1.87 1.14 -29.33
CA GLY A 147 2.21 0.44 -30.58
C GLY A 147 2.81 -0.96 -30.34
N ARG A 148 3.93 -1.25 -31.02
CA ARG A 148 4.60 -2.56 -30.97
C ARG A 148 5.05 -2.99 -29.56
N PRO A 149 5.66 -2.14 -28.72
CA PRO A 149 5.93 -2.48 -27.32
C PRO A 149 4.72 -2.97 -26.52
N LEU A 150 3.52 -2.46 -26.80
CA LEU A 150 2.29 -2.92 -26.15
C LEU A 150 1.86 -4.30 -26.64
N GLN A 151 2.12 -4.63 -27.91
CA GLN A 151 1.88 -5.98 -28.45
C GLN A 151 2.80 -7.00 -27.78
N VAL A 152 4.11 -6.68 -27.70
CA VAL A 152 5.11 -7.53 -27.01
C VAL A 152 4.69 -7.81 -25.57
N LEU A 153 4.17 -6.82 -24.84
CA LEU A 153 3.65 -7.00 -23.49
C LEU A 153 2.56 -8.09 -23.42
N TYR A 154 1.64 -8.10 -24.37
CA TYR A 154 0.55 -9.08 -24.40
C TYR A 154 0.98 -10.46 -24.90
N GLU A 155 2.09 -10.55 -25.61
CA GLU A 155 2.68 -11.80 -26.10
C GLU A 155 3.60 -12.49 -25.08
N LEU A 156 3.97 -11.80 -23.99
CA LEU A 156 4.81 -12.40 -22.95
C LEU A 156 4.21 -13.71 -22.39
N GLU A 157 5.03 -14.76 -22.39
CA GLU A 157 4.76 -16.02 -21.69
C GLU A 157 5.08 -15.91 -20.19
N VAL A 158 4.57 -16.86 -19.40
CA VAL A 158 4.82 -16.88 -17.94
C VAL A 158 6.32 -16.95 -17.66
N GLY A 159 6.81 -16.11 -16.75
CA GLY A 159 8.24 -15.99 -16.43
C GLY A 159 9.00 -15.03 -17.33
N GLN A 160 8.44 -14.63 -18.48
CA GLN A 160 9.05 -13.65 -19.35
C GLN A 160 8.81 -12.22 -18.86
N ARG A 161 9.69 -11.32 -19.27
CA ARG A 161 9.58 -9.89 -19.04
C ARG A 161 9.85 -9.09 -20.31
N THR A 162 9.38 -7.85 -20.32
CA THR A 162 9.85 -6.86 -21.30
C THR A 162 11.32 -6.48 -21.03
N PRO A 163 12.01 -5.87 -22.00
CA PRO A 163 13.17 -5.05 -21.71
C PRO A 163 12.85 -4.01 -20.63
N ALA A 164 13.85 -3.66 -19.82
CA ALA A 164 13.71 -2.60 -18.84
C ALA A 164 13.82 -1.23 -19.52
N PHE A 165 13.04 -0.26 -19.05
CA PHE A 165 13.00 1.10 -19.53
C PHE A 165 12.89 2.07 -18.35
N LEU A 166 13.22 3.33 -18.58
CA LEU A 166 13.13 4.37 -17.55
C LEU A 166 11.79 5.09 -17.65
N ILE A 167 11.19 5.35 -16.49
CA ILE A 167 10.09 6.30 -16.36
C ILE A 167 10.47 7.40 -15.37
N LEU A 168 9.83 8.56 -15.52
CA LEU A 168 9.85 9.60 -14.51
C LEU A 168 8.65 9.41 -13.59
N SER A 169 8.92 9.42 -12.29
CA SER A 169 7.88 9.40 -11.27
C SER A 169 7.00 10.64 -11.37
N SER A 170 5.69 10.40 -11.44
CA SER A 170 4.67 11.43 -11.30
C SER A 170 4.13 11.52 -9.87
N GLY A 171 4.80 10.89 -8.89
CA GLY A 171 4.37 10.82 -7.50
C GLY A 171 4.47 12.17 -6.77
N ARG A 172 3.69 12.33 -5.69
CA ARG A 172 3.70 13.56 -4.88
C ARG A 172 5.02 13.78 -4.14
N ARG A 173 5.66 12.70 -3.66
CA ARG A 173 6.91 12.76 -2.88
C ARG A 173 8.15 12.95 -3.72
N TRP A 174 8.25 12.18 -4.79
CA TRP A 174 9.46 12.08 -5.61
C TRP A 174 9.11 12.41 -7.05
N ARG A 175 8.85 13.69 -7.34
CA ARG A 175 8.62 14.15 -8.71
C ARG A 175 9.93 14.04 -9.50
N ASP A 176 9.83 13.63 -10.76
CA ASP A 176 10.96 13.53 -11.70
C ASP A 176 12.06 12.52 -11.31
N MET A 177 11.81 11.70 -10.29
CA MET A 177 12.69 10.59 -9.96
C MET A 177 12.67 9.57 -11.10
N ARG A 178 13.86 9.14 -11.54
CA ARG A 178 14.01 8.07 -12.54
C ARG A 178 13.86 6.70 -11.91
N ILE A 179 12.99 5.89 -12.50
CA ILE A 179 12.64 4.55 -12.04
C ILE A 179 12.92 3.57 -13.17
N VAL A 180 13.70 2.52 -12.88
CA VAL A 180 13.87 1.38 -13.77
C VAL A 180 12.60 0.54 -13.70
N THR A 181 11.96 0.37 -14.85
CA THR A 181 10.65 -0.28 -14.98
C THR A 181 10.70 -1.39 -16.00
N PHE A 182 10.05 -2.50 -15.72
CA PHE A 182 9.72 -3.53 -16.71
C PHE A 182 8.38 -4.17 -16.37
N TYR A 183 7.82 -4.94 -17.31
CA TYR A 183 6.64 -5.76 -17.03
C TYR A 183 7.04 -7.23 -17.01
N ALA A 184 6.45 -7.98 -16.08
CA ALA A 184 6.62 -9.42 -15.96
C ALA A 184 5.26 -10.12 -16.07
N ARG A 185 5.24 -11.27 -16.74
CA ARG A 185 4.06 -12.13 -16.85
C ARG A 185 4.11 -13.20 -15.78
N LEU A 186 3.21 -13.12 -14.81
CA LEU A 186 3.10 -14.05 -13.68
C LEU A 186 2.11 -15.19 -13.96
N THR A 187 1.10 -14.96 -14.81
CA THR A 187 0.04 -15.94 -15.10
C THR A 187 -0.27 -15.99 -16.57
N SER A 188 -0.57 -17.20 -17.08
CA SER A 188 -0.95 -17.41 -18.48
C SER A 188 -2.15 -16.53 -18.87
N PRO A 189 -2.09 -15.81 -20.00
CA PRO A 189 -3.21 -15.03 -20.50
C PRO A 189 -4.43 -15.90 -20.84
N ALA A 190 -4.25 -17.21 -21.08
CA ALA A 190 -5.36 -18.13 -21.29
C ALA A 190 -6.28 -18.27 -20.06
N LEU A 191 -5.76 -18.02 -18.85
CA LEU A 191 -6.52 -18.15 -17.61
C LEU A 191 -7.24 -16.86 -17.19
N VAL A 192 -6.71 -15.69 -17.59
CA VAL A 192 -7.13 -14.38 -17.04
C VAL A 192 -7.28 -13.29 -18.08
N GLY A 193 -7.21 -13.65 -19.36
CA GLY A 193 -7.23 -12.74 -20.49
C GLY A 193 -5.87 -12.05 -20.75
N PRO A 194 -5.74 -11.34 -21.88
CA PRO A 194 -4.45 -10.79 -22.33
C PRO A 194 -3.79 -9.82 -21.34
N GLY A 195 -4.59 -8.98 -20.68
CA GLY A 195 -4.12 -8.02 -19.68
C GLY A 195 -3.98 -8.58 -18.27
N GLY A 196 -4.56 -9.75 -17.99
CA GLY A 196 -4.46 -10.40 -16.69
C GLY A 196 -3.10 -11.06 -16.48
N GLY A 197 -2.66 -11.16 -15.23
CA GLY A 197 -1.38 -11.82 -14.93
C GLY A 197 -0.13 -10.98 -15.19
N LEU A 198 -0.26 -9.71 -15.59
CA LEU A 198 0.85 -8.78 -15.77
C LEU A 198 1.12 -7.97 -14.50
N ALA A 199 2.36 -7.97 -14.04
CA ALA A 199 2.84 -7.07 -13.01
C ALA A 199 3.84 -6.08 -13.61
N ARG A 200 3.69 -4.79 -13.30
CA ARG A 200 4.74 -3.81 -13.56
C ARG A 200 5.66 -3.79 -12.35
N VAL A 201 6.95 -3.86 -12.62
CA VAL A 201 8.01 -3.95 -11.63
C VAL A 201 8.82 -2.67 -11.69
N GLU A 202 9.07 -2.06 -10.54
CA GLU A 202 9.76 -0.78 -10.40
C GLU A 202 10.90 -0.89 -9.37
N MET A 203 12.05 -0.28 -9.68
CA MET A 203 13.17 -0.11 -8.74
C MET A 203 13.92 1.21 -9.00
N SER A 204 14.73 1.65 -8.03
CA SER A 204 15.57 2.85 -8.19
C SER A 204 16.57 2.71 -9.34
N GLU A 205 16.64 3.71 -10.22
CA GLU A 205 17.74 3.81 -11.20
C GLU A 205 19.09 3.90 -10.50
N GLN A 206 19.18 4.64 -9.40
CA GLN A 206 20.42 4.80 -8.66
C GLN A 206 20.94 3.47 -8.10
N HIS A 207 20.06 2.66 -7.52
CA HIS A 207 20.43 1.31 -7.07
C HIS A 207 20.85 0.43 -8.24
N PHE A 208 20.09 0.45 -9.34
CA PHE A 208 20.39 -0.34 -10.53
C PHE A 208 21.75 0.03 -11.14
N VAL A 209 22.08 1.32 -11.22
CA VAL A 209 23.33 1.80 -11.81
C VAL A 209 24.51 1.64 -10.85
N ASN A 210 24.38 2.05 -9.59
CA ASN A 210 25.51 2.16 -8.68
C ASN A 210 25.78 0.86 -7.92
N THR A 211 24.73 0.15 -7.51
CA THR A 211 24.85 -1.07 -6.71
C THR A 211 24.83 -2.32 -7.59
N ALA A 212 23.84 -2.41 -8.48
CA ALA A 212 23.72 -3.55 -9.40
C ALA A 212 24.57 -3.39 -10.67
N GLN A 213 25.27 -2.27 -10.87
CA GLN A 213 26.18 -2.03 -12.01
C GLN A 213 25.51 -2.26 -13.38
N ARG A 214 24.23 -1.92 -13.51
CA ARG A 214 23.39 -2.17 -14.69
C ARG A 214 23.30 -3.64 -15.08
N ASP A 215 23.39 -4.54 -14.11
CA ASP A 215 23.19 -5.97 -14.29
C ASP A 215 21.72 -6.27 -14.63
N PHE A 216 21.40 -6.41 -15.91
CA PHE A 216 20.06 -6.78 -16.37
C PHE A 216 19.63 -8.18 -15.93
N THR A 217 20.57 -9.05 -15.52
CA THR A 217 20.22 -10.36 -14.97
C THR A 217 19.53 -10.23 -13.61
N LEU A 218 19.67 -9.08 -12.91
CA LEU A 218 18.84 -8.75 -11.75
C LEU A 218 17.35 -8.70 -12.11
N CYS A 219 16.99 -8.09 -13.25
CA CYS A 219 15.60 -8.02 -13.70
C CYS A 219 15.05 -9.41 -14.03
N ASP A 220 15.89 -10.30 -14.60
CA ASP A 220 15.53 -11.69 -14.88
C ASP A 220 15.30 -12.50 -13.59
N ARG A 221 16.20 -12.34 -12.61
CA ARG A 221 16.06 -12.96 -11.28
C ARG A 221 14.78 -12.50 -10.58
N ILE A 222 14.49 -11.19 -10.61
CA ILE A 222 13.26 -10.63 -10.03
C ILE A 222 12.04 -11.24 -10.73
N ALA A 223 11.97 -11.23 -12.07
CA ALA A 223 10.84 -11.78 -12.81
C ALA A 223 10.60 -13.28 -12.47
N THR A 224 11.68 -14.06 -12.40
CA THR A 224 11.65 -15.48 -12.02
C THR A 224 11.13 -15.65 -10.60
N GLN A 225 11.69 -14.92 -9.63
CA GLN A 225 11.29 -15.00 -8.23
C GLN A 225 9.82 -14.59 -8.01
N LEU A 226 9.32 -13.57 -8.74
CA LEU A 226 7.91 -13.19 -8.66
C LEU A 226 6.97 -14.30 -9.14
N CYS A 227 7.38 -15.10 -10.12
CA CYS A 227 6.62 -16.25 -10.59
C CYS A 227 6.59 -17.38 -9.55
N GLU A 228 7.71 -17.61 -8.86
CA GLU A 228 7.80 -18.58 -7.76
C GLU A 228 6.93 -18.18 -6.57
N LEU A 229 6.91 -16.89 -6.24
CA LEU A 229 6.14 -16.33 -5.13
C LEU A 229 4.65 -16.16 -5.45
N ARG A 230 4.20 -16.39 -6.68
CA ARG A 230 2.81 -16.20 -7.08
C ARG A 230 1.87 -17.17 -6.34
N THR A 231 0.70 -16.66 -5.95
CA THR A 231 -0.43 -17.46 -5.44
C THR A 231 -0.87 -18.50 -6.49
N ARG A 232 -0.86 -19.79 -6.14
CA ARG A 232 -1.27 -20.88 -7.05
C ARG A 232 -2.77 -21.19 -6.99
N GLY A 233 -3.49 -20.65 -6.01
CA GLY A 233 -4.91 -20.96 -5.77
C GLY A 233 -5.86 -20.35 -6.80
N VAL A 234 -6.66 -21.20 -7.45
CA VAL A 234 -7.64 -20.84 -8.50
C VAL A 234 -8.90 -20.14 -7.93
N SER A 235 -9.18 -20.32 -6.64
CA SER A 235 -10.38 -19.77 -5.97
C SER A 235 -10.27 -18.30 -5.57
N TYR A 236 -9.10 -17.67 -5.72
CA TYR A 236 -8.93 -16.26 -5.42
C TYR A 236 -9.08 -15.44 -6.70
N ALA A 237 -10.11 -14.61 -6.80
CA ALA A 237 -10.42 -13.80 -7.99
C ALA A 237 -9.26 -12.87 -8.43
N ARG A 238 -8.28 -12.61 -7.57
CA ARG A 238 -7.06 -11.84 -7.86
C ARG A 238 -5.77 -12.67 -7.83
N GLY A 239 -5.86 -14.00 -7.80
CA GLY A 239 -4.73 -14.93 -7.64
C GLY A 239 -3.67 -14.79 -8.72
N ALA A 240 -4.06 -14.38 -9.93
CA ALA A 240 -3.16 -14.30 -11.07
C ALA A 240 -2.02 -13.28 -10.96
N VAL A 241 -2.13 -12.31 -10.05
CA VAL A 241 -1.09 -11.27 -9.84
C VAL A 241 -0.76 -11.05 -8.36
N THR A 242 -1.33 -11.88 -7.47
CA THR A 242 -1.08 -11.77 -6.03
C THR A 242 0.07 -12.70 -5.65
N LEU A 243 1.04 -12.19 -4.89
CA LEU A 243 2.09 -13.01 -4.32
C LEU A 243 1.60 -13.66 -3.02
N GLU A 244 1.92 -14.94 -2.81
CA GLU A 244 1.53 -15.69 -1.62
C GLU A 244 2.05 -15.04 -0.32
N PRO A 245 3.29 -14.49 -0.25
CA PRO A 245 3.72 -13.76 0.94
C PRO A 245 2.85 -12.54 1.28
N ILE A 246 2.45 -11.77 0.25
CA ILE A 246 1.57 -10.61 0.45
C ILE A 246 0.20 -11.08 0.93
N ARG A 247 -0.34 -12.14 0.34
CA ARG A 247 -1.60 -12.75 0.78
C ARG A 247 -1.53 -13.25 2.23
N GLN A 248 -0.41 -13.82 2.64
CA GLN A 248 -0.20 -14.25 4.02
C GLN A 248 -0.18 -13.06 4.96
N ILE A 249 0.52 -11.97 4.62
CA ILE A 249 0.48 -10.71 5.39
C ILE A 249 -0.96 -10.22 5.52
N GLU A 250 -1.71 -10.14 4.42
CA GLU A 250 -3.11 -9.71 4.43
C GLU A 250 -3.95 -10.58 5.39
N ARG A 251 -3.80 -11.91 5.35
CA ARG A 251 -4.53 -12.84 6.24
C ARG A 251 -4.20 -12.63 7.71
N GLU A 252 -2.93 -12.51 8.05
CA GLU A 252 -2.47 -12.30 9.43
C GLU A 252 -2.96 -10.95 9.97
N LEU A 253 -2.93 -9.90 9.14
CA LEU A 253 -3.49 -8.60 9.48
C LEU A 253 -4.99 -8.67 9.78
N HIS A 254 -5.76 -9.47 9.03
CA HIS A 254 -7.19 -9.64 9.31
C HIS A 254 -7.46 -10.29 10.67
N LEU A 255 -6.59 -11.20 11.14
CA LEU A 255 -6.76 -11.87 12.43
C LEU A 255 -6.55 -10.93 13.61
N ILE A 256 -5.75 -9.88 13.44
CA ILE A 256 -5.47 -8.91 14.50
C ILE A 256 -6.42 -7.69 14.45
N PHE A 257 -7.23 -7.54 13.41
CA PHE A 257 -8.24 -6.48 13.35
C PHE A 257 -9.41 -6.78 14.31
N ARG A 258 -9.86 -5.76 15.04
CA ARG A 258 -11.05 -5.83 15.91
C ARG A 258 -12.32 -5.57 15.09
N ASP A 259 -13.48 -5.66 15.72
CA ASP A 259 -14.69 -5.12 15.11
C ASP A 259 -14.59 -3.59 15.04
N THR A 260 -14.63 -3.04 13.82
CA THR A 260 -14.57 -1.59 13.59
C THR A 260 -15.72 -0.84 14.29
N ARG A 261 -16.86 -1.51 14.58
CA ARG A 261 -17.99 -0.89 15.29
C ARG A 261 -17.61 -0.54 16.71
N MET A 262 -16.93 -1.46 17.39
CA MET A 262 -16.47 -1.24 18.76
C MET A 262 -15.51 -0.06 18.82
N ILE A 263 -14.59 0.03 17.86
CA ILE A 263 -13.64 1.15 17.80
C ILE A 263 -14.36 2.50 17.57
N ALA A 264 -15.35 2.53 16.69
CA ALA A 264 -16.15 3.74 16.46
C ALA A 264 -16.95 4.15 17.72
N LEU A 265 -17.51 3.18 18.45
CA LEU A 265 -18.25 3.42 19.69
C LEU A 265 -17.35 3.92 20.82
N ASP A 266 -16.17 3.31 21.00
CA ASP A 266 -15.18 3.73 21.99
C ASP A 266 -14.75 5.19 21.73
N ALA A 267 -14.48 5.54 20.48
CA ALA A 267 -14.14 6.91 20.08
C ALA A 267 -15.29 7.91 20.31
N LEU A 268 -16.53 7.52 20.00
CA LEU A 268 -17.71 8.35 20.27
C LEU A 268 -17.91 8.60 21.76
N HIS A 269 -17.71 7.57 22.60
CA HIS A 269 -17.87 7.68 24.04
C HIS A 269 -16.85 8.64 24.65
N LEU A 270 -15.59 8.54 24.24
CA LEU A 270 -14.52 9.45 24.68
C LEU A 270 -14.76 10.91 24.27
N LEU A 271 -15.45 11.16 23.16
CA LEU A 271 -15.78 12.52 22.72
C LEU A 271 -17.03 13.12 23.39
N GLN A 272 -17.78 12.30 24.13
CA GLN A 272 -18.94 12.74 24.90
C GLN A 272 -18.62 12.95 26.39
N ALA A 273 -17.48 12.46 26.85
CA ALA A 273 -16.96 12.65 28.20
C ALA A 273 -16.25 14.01 28.35
#